data_AF-A0A0F8ZWP5-F1
#
_entry.id   AF-A0A0F8ZWP5-F1
#
_cell.length_a   1.000
_cell.length_b   1.000
_cell.length_c   1.000
_cell.angle_alpha   90.00
_cell.angle_beta   90.00
_cell.angle_gamma   90.00
#
_symmetry.space_group_name_H-M   'P 1'
#
loop_
_entity.id
_entity.type
_entity.pdbx_description
1 polymer ?
#
loop_
_entity_poly.entity_id
_entity_poly.type
_entity_poly.pdbx_seq_one_letter_code
_entity_poly.pdbx_strand_id
1 'polypeptide(L)'
;MAGQIGSLNNFTSGSLLVSADMNANFTDVKDAFNALMTAANELVGGLTVDGALTVGSGGFTVTAGGIAITAGGIVLAAGKRVSLDGSALGDTYVYEPAANVLGLVASGDLTRFAAGPKILVNEDANANMTIGLTV
;
A
#
# COMPACT_ATOMS: atom_id res chain seq x y z
N MET A 1 0.31 -23.23 -22.07
CA MET A 1 -0.14 -24.61 -22.31
C MET A 1 -0.30 -25.26 -20.97
N ALA A 2 -1.48 -25.80 -20.69
CA ALA A 2 -1.73 -26.73 -19.60
C ALA A 2 -0.58 -27.75 -19.55
N GLY A 3 -0.06 -28.10 -18.38
CA GLY A 3 -0.83 -28.91 -17.46
C GLY A 3 -0.26 -30.31 -17.50
N GLN A 4 0.94 -30.46 -16.94
CA GLN A 4 1.30 -31.71 -16.30
C GLN A 4 2.10 -31.35 -15.03
N ILE A 5 1.49 -31.64 -13.88
CA ILE A 5 2.10 -31.54 -12.54
C ILE A 5 3.18 -32.62 -12.52
N GLY A 6 4.38 -32.28 -12.98
CA GLY A 6 5.36 -33.30 -13.36
C GLY A 6 4.83 -34.21 -14.48
N SER A 7 5.67 -35.12 -14.98
CA SER A 7 5.16 -36.21 -15.80
C SER A 7 4.43 -37.18 -14.86
N LEU A 8 3.14 -36.94 -14.64
CA LEU A 8 2.28 -37.98 -14.10
C LEU A 8 2.38 -39.15 -15.08
N ASN A 9 2.99 -40.24 -14.64
CA ASN A 9 3.08 -41.46 -15.43
C ASN A 9 1.68 -41.77 -15.98
N ASN A 10 1.52 -41.78 -17.29
CA ASN A 10 0.23 -41.97 -17.94
C ASN A 10 -0.23 -43.41 -17.65
N PHE A 11 -1.08 -43.60 -16.64
CA PHE A 11 -1.58 -44.92 -16.30
C PHE A 11 -2.45 -45.43 -17.45
N THR A 12 -1.96 -46.40 -18.20
CA THR A 12 -2.82 -47.19 -19.09
C THR A 12 -3.61 -48.17 -18.24
N SER A 13 -4.77 -48.60 -18.75
CA SER A 13 -5.58 -49.65 -18.10
C SER A 13 -4.69 -50.87 -17.81
N GLY A 14 -4.50 -51.17 -16.51
CA GLY A 14 -3.66 -52.28 -16.06
C GLY A 14 -2.27 -51.90 -15.54
N SER A 15 -1.87 -50.62 -15.59
CA SER A 15 -0.65 -50.16 -14.93
C SER A 15 -0.78 -50.27 -13.41
N LEU A 16 0.13 -51.01 -12.76
CA LEU A 16 0.24 -51.08 -11.32
C LEU A 16 1.02 -49.86 -10.80
N LEU A 17 0.44 -49.13 -9.84
CA LEU A 17 1.13 -48.09 -9.10
C LEU A 17 2.24 -48.72 -8.24
N VAL A 18 3.51 -48.50 -8.58
CA VAL A 18 4.63 -48.94 -7.74
C VAL A 18 5.06 -47.81 -6.79
N SER A 19 5.69 -48.17 -5.67
CA SER A 19 6.07 -47.23 -4.60
C SER A 19 6.99 -46.10 -5.07
N ALA A 20 7.84 -46.35 -6.07
CA ALA A 20 8.70 -45.32 -6.65
C ALA A 20 7.90 -44.22 -7.35
N ASP A 21 6.89 -44.60 -8.14
CA ASP A 21 6.02 -43.67 -8.85
C ASP A 21 5.19 -42.83 -7.89
N MET A 22 4.72 -43.44 -6.79
CA MET A 22 4.02 -42.71 -5.73
C MET A 22 4.94 -41.69 -5.05
N ASN A 23 6.16 -42.10 -4.71
CA ASN A 23 7.12 -41.22 -4.03
C ASN A 23 7.50 -40.00 -4.88
N ALA A 24 7.66 -40.16 -6.20
CA ALA A 24 7.94 -39.05 -7.10
C ALA A 24 6.74 -38.07 -7.16
N ASN A 25 5.53 -38.60 -7.36
CA ASN A 25 4.31 -37.79 -7.42
C ASN A 25 4.07 -36.99 -6.13
N PHE A 26 4.30 -37.60 -4.95
CA PHE A 26 4.18 -36.89 -3.68
C PHE A 26 5.29 -35.86 -3.47
N THR A 27 6.48 -36.09 -4.03
CA THR A 27 7.59 -35.13 -3.97
C THR A 27 7.27 -33.90 -4.81
N ASP A 28 6.78 -34.09 -6.04
CA ASP A 28 6.40 -32.99 -6.94
C ASP A 28 5.22 -32.17 -6.38
N VAL A 29 4.20 -32.82 -5.81
CA VAL A 29 3.08 -32.14 -5.15
C VAL A 29 3.54 -31.34 -3.93
N LYS A 30 4.41 -31.94 -3.11
CA LYS A 30 5.00 -31.28 -1.93
C LYS A 30 5.84 -30.07 -2.35
N ASP A 31 6.64 -30.18 -3.39
CA ASP A 31 7.50 -29.09 -3.85
C ASP A 31 6.70 -27.98 -4.56
N ALA A 32 5.63 -28.33 -5.30
CA ALA A 32 4.69 -27.35 -5.86
C ALA A 32 3.91 -26.60 -4.77
N PHE A 33 3.48 -27.29 -3.71
CA PHE A 33 2.87 -26.65 -2.55
C PHE A 33 3.87 -25.77 -1.81
N ASN A 34 5.10 -26.25 -1.60
CA ASN A 34 6.17 -25.46 -1.00
C ASN A 34 6.45 -24.22 -1.83
N ALA A 35 6.56 -24.32 -3.16
CA ALA A 35 6.76 -23.18 -4.05
C ALA A 35 5.60 -22.17 -4.01
N LEU A 36 4.35 -22.63 -3.94
CA LEU A 36 3.18 -21.75 -3.79
C LEU A 36 3.19 -20.97 -2.46
N MET A 37 3.80 -21.55 -1.42
CA MET A 37 3.92 -20.94 -0.11
C MET A 37 5.21 -20.13 0.08
N THR A 38 6.29 -20.47 -0.64
CA THR A 38 7.63 -19.91 -0.43
C THR A 38 8.10 -18.99 -1.56
N ALA A 39 7.52 -19.06 -2.76
CA ALA A 39 7.80 -18.12 -3.85
C ALA A 39 6.72 -17.04 -3.89
N ALA A 40 7.14 -15.78 -3.92
CA ALA A 40 6.33 -14.57 -3.96
C ALA A 40 4.95 -14.75 -4.61
N ASN A 41 3.90 -14.85 -3.79
CA ASN A 41 2.52 -14.93 -4.27
C ASN A 41 2.08 -13.52 -4.70
N GLU A 42 2.44 -13.14 -5.92
CA GLU A 42 1.88 -12.01 -6.63
C GLU A 42 0.38 -12.30 -6.81
N LEU A 43 -0.46 -11.67 -5.98
CA LEU A 43 -1.88 -11.93 -5.96
C LEU A 43 -2.54 -11.23 -7.17
N VAL A 44 -2.33 -11.80 -8.35
CA VAL A 44 -2.89 -11.34 -9.63
C VAL A 44 -4.41 -11.43 -9.54
N GLY A 45 -5.07 -10.28 -9.35
CA GLY A 45 -6.53 -10.21 -9.19
C GLY A 45 -7.02 -9.44 -7.95
N GLY A 46 -6.10 -9.01 -7.09
CA GLY A 46 -6.41 -8.18 -5.93
C GLY A 46 -6.47 -8.96 -4.62
N LEU A 47 -5.98 -8.32 -3.55
CA LEU A 47 -5.89 -8.88 -2.20
C LEU A 47 -7.07 -8.39 -1.36
N THR A 48 -7.93 -9.31 -0.97
CA THR A 48 -8.93 -9.06 0.07
C THR A 48 -8.38 -9.58 1.39
N VAL A 49 -8.16 -8.66 2.34
CA VAL A 49 -7.85 -8.99 3.73
C VAL A 49 -9.07 -8.62 4.56
N ASP A 50 -9.82 -9.61 5.03
CA ASP A 50 -11.03 -9.40 5.85
C ASP A 50 -10.71 -9.02 7.32
N GLY A 51 -9.42 -8.92 7.66
CA GLY A 51 -8.91 -8.55 8.97
C GLY A 51 -7.83 -7.47 8.90
N ALA A 52 -6.91 -7.48 9.87
CA ALA A 52 -5.80 -6.53 9.90
C ALA A 52 -4.70 -6.91 8.90
N LEU A 53 -4.21 -5.93 8.13
CA LEU A 53 -2.97 -6.04 7.35
C LEU A 53 -1.85 -5.29 8.08
N THR A 54 -0.74 -5.99 8.37
CA THR A 54 0.50 -5.37 8.86
C THR A 54 1.57 -5.48 7.79
N VAL A 55 2.12 -4.34 7.36
CA VAL A 55 3.23 -4.28 6.40
C VAL A 55 4.53 -4.02 7.14
N GLY A 56 5.51 -4.90 6.96
CA GLY A 56 6.82 -4.84 7.62
C GLY A 56 7.84 -3.94 6.90
N SER A 57 9.12 -4.32 6.98
CA SER A 57 10.21 -3.62 6.31
C SER A 57 10.00 -3.53 4.79
N GLY A 58 10.34 -2.38 4.19
CA GLY A 58 10.12 -2.10 2.77
C GLY A 58 8.91 -1.22 2.49
N GLY A 59 7.97 -1.13 3.45
CA GLY A 59 6.81 -0.25 3.35
C GLY A 59 5.75 -0.75 2.35
N PHE A 60 4.72 0.07 2.17
CA PHE A 60 3.63 -0.19 1.24
C PHE A 60 3.71 0.80 0.07
N THR A 61 3.81 0.27 -1.15
CA THR A 61 3.87 1.08 -2.37
C THR A 61 2.63 0.81 -3.21
N VAL A 62 1.89 1.87 -3.53
CA VAL A 62 0.76 1.82 -4.46
C VAL A 62 1.17 2.50 -5.75
N THR A 63 1.28 1.72 -6.83
CA THR A 63 1.71 2.21 -8.14
C THR A 63 0.56 2.78 -8.97
N ALA A 64 -0.69 2.40 -8.67
CA ALA A 64 -1.90 2.87 -9.32
C ALA A 64 -3.14 2.73 -8.41
N GLY A 65 -4.21 3.49 -8.67
CA GLY A 65 -5.52 3.34 -7.98
C GLY A 65 -5.70 4.12 -6.69
N GLY A 66 -4.63 4.72 -6.14
CA GLY A 66 -4.70 5.53 -4.92
C GLY A 66 -5.02 4.73 -3.65
N ILE A 67 -5.15 5.44 -2.53
CA ILE A 67 -5.51 4.85 -1.23
C ILE A 67 -6.80 5.53 -0.74
N ALA A 68 -7.81 4.74 -0.39
CA ALA A 68 -9.03 5.21 0.25
C ALA A 68 -9.10 4.66 1.68
N ILE A 69 -9.27 5.55 2.67
CA ILE A 69 -9.42 5.19 4.08
C ILE A 69 -10.85 5.53 4.48
N THR A 70 -11.65 4.50 4.70
CA THR A 70 -13.09 4.63 4.99
C THR A 70 -13.39 4.67 6.49
N ALA A 71 -12.45 4.22 7.34
CA ALA A 71 -12.54 4.24 8.79
C ALA A 71 -11.13 4.31 9.42
N GLY A 72 -11.03 4.76 10.68
CA GLY A 72 -9.78 4.74 11.47
C GLY A 72 -8.78 5.86 11.21
N GLY A 73 -8.94 6.62 10.11
CA GLY A 73 -8.12 7.79 9.80
C GLY A 73 -6.64 7.49 9.51
N ILE A 74 -5.87 8.54 9.26
CA ILE A 74 -4.40 8.47 9.14
C ILE A 74 -3.81 8.98 10.45
N VAL A 75 -3.00 8.17 11.10
CA VAL A 75 -2.17 8.61 12.22
C VAL A 75 -0.78 8.92 11.68
N LEU A 76 -0.36 10.18 11.82
CA LEU A 76 0.97 10.63 11.43
C LEU A 76 1.78 10.91 12.69
N ALA A 77 2.94 10.26 12.84
CA ALA A 77 3.82 10.56 13.96
C ALA A 77 4.41 11.98 13.83
N ALA A 78 4.66 12.64 14.95
CA ALA A 78 5.27 13.97 14.97
C ALA A 78 6.57 14.02 14.14
N GLY A 79 6.74 15.10 13.38
CA GLY A 79 7.89 15.29 12.49
C GLY A 79 7.88 14.43 11.22
N LYS A 80 6.79 13.68 10.96
CA LYS A 80 6.54 13.01 9.68
C LYS A 80 5.61 13.86 8.81
N ARG A 81 5.53 13.49 7.53
CA ARG A 81 4.71 14.18 6.53
C ARG A 81 4.04 13.21 5.56
N VAL A 82 2.92 13.63 4.99
CA VAL A 82 2.30 13.04 3.80
C VAL A 82 2.67 13.92 2.61
N SER A 83 3.53 13.43 1.73
CA SER A 83 3.85 14.11 0.46
C SER A 83 2.69 13.93 -0.53
N LEU A 84 2.31 15.00 -1.21
CA LEU A 84 1.16 15.05 -2.12
C LEU A 84 1.56 15.13 -3.61
N ASP A 85 2.84 15.34 -3.90
CA ASP A 85 3.37 15.50 -5.26
C ASP A 85 4.07 14.24 -5.80
N GLY A 86 4.03 13.13 -5.05
CA GLY A 86 4.60 11.85 -5.44
C GLY A 86 6.13 11.74 -5.31
N SER A 87 6.81 12.80 -4.85
CA SER A 87 8.26 12.76 -4.58
C SER A 87 8.54 12.54 -3.09
N ALA A 88 9.53 11.69 -2.78
CA ALA A 88 10.04 11.52 -1.41
C ALA A 88 10.69 12.81 -0.85
N LEU A 89 11.10 13.70 -1.74
CA LEU A 89 11.64 15.02 -1.44
C LEU A 89 10.65 16.14 -1.81
N GLY A 90 9.38 15.78 -2.02
CA GLY A 90 8.32 16.69 -2.43
C GLY A 90 8.24 17.96 -1.58
N ASP A 91 7.90 19.05 -2.24
CA ASP A 91 7.74 20.36 -1.63
C ASP A 91 6.28 20.62 -1.20
N THR A 92 5.35 19.76 -1.64
CA THR A 92 3.94 19.85 -1.33
C THR A 92 3.55 18.72 -0.38
N TYR A 93 3.31 19.05 0.89
CA TYR A 93 3.05 18.05 1.93
C TYR A 93 2.18 18.55 3.08
N VAL A 94 1.56 17.60 3.77
CA VAL A 94 0.87 17.80 5.04
C VAL A 94 1.74 17.26 6.16
N TYR A 95 1.86 17.96 7.29
CA TYR A 95 2.66 17.51 8.43
C TYR A 95 2.09 17.95 9.77
N GLU A 96 2.46 17.25 10.84
CA GLU A 96 2.16 17.64 12.22
C GLU A 96 3.44 18.11 12.93
N PRO A 97 3.67 19.44 13.04
CA PRO A 97 4.82 19.96 13.78
C PRO A 97 4.73 19.71 15.30
N ALA A 98 3.51 19.66 15.83
CA ALA A 98 3.21 19.42 17.25
C ALA A 98 1.82 18.78 17.38
N ALA A 99 1.51 18.21 18.54
CA ALA A 99 0.22 17.58 18.80
C ALA A 99 -0.94 18.54 18.50
N ASN A 100 -1.91 18.07 17.72
CA ASN A 100 -3.10 18.82 17.30
C ASN A 100 -2.82 20.07 16.43
N VAL A 101 -1.62 20.20 15.86
CA VAL A 101 -1.28 21.27 14.92
C VAL A 101 -1.09 20.66 13.54
N LEU A 102 -1.87 21.14 12.56
CA LEU A 102 -1.78 20.70 11.18
C LEU A 102 -1.12 21.77 10.30
N GLY A 103 -0.02 21.41 9.63
CA GLY A 103 0.63 22.22 8.62
C GLY A 103 0.34 21.72 7.20
N LEU A 104 0.09 22.64 6.28
CA LEU A 104 -0.06 22.39 4.84
C LEU A 104 1.00 23.21 4.12
N VAL A 105 1.93 22.57 3.41
CA VAL A 105 3.02 23.25 2.69
C VAL A 105 2.87 22.99 1.21
N ALA A 106 3.07 24.03 0.40
CA ALA A 106 3.22 23.94 -1.05
C ALA A 106 4.35 24.89 -1.47
N SER A 107 5.35 24.37 -2.20
CA SER A 107 6.39 25.13 -2.92
C SER A 107 6.90 26.42 -2.25
N GLY A 108 7.22 26.37 -0.95
CA GLY A 108 7.86 27.47 -0.23
C GLY A 108 6.97 28.59 0.32
N ASP A 109 5.66 28.59 0.04
CA ASP A 109 4.70 29.54 0.65
C ASP A 109 3.60 28.78 1.42
N LEU A 110 3.40 29.14 2.68
CA LEU A 110 2.26 28.66 3.47
C LEU A 110 0.98 29.36 2.96
N THR A 111 0.38 28.85 1.89
CA THR A 111 -0.88 29.41 1.35
C THR A 111 -1.97 28.36 1.16
N ARG A 112 -3.19 28.79 1.52
CA ARG A 112 -4.34 27.93 1.78
C ARG A 112 -5.25 27.81 0.54
N PHE A 113 -5.66 26.56 0.27
CA PHE A 113 -6.83 26.01 -0.45
C PHE A 113 -7.21 26.58 -1.83
N ALA A 114 -6.76 25.96 -2.95
CA ALA A 114 -7.28 25.92 -4.35
C ALA A 114 -8.38 26.90 -4.89
N ALA A 115 -8.45 27.08 -6.22
CA ALA A 115 -9.21 28.13 -6.94
C ALA A 115 -10.68 28.36 -6.50
N GLY A 116 -11.02 29.63 -6.23
CA GLY A 116 -12.33 30.11 -5.78
C GLY A 116 -12.18 31.24 -4.74
N PRO A 117 -13.27 31.92 -4.33
CA PRO A 117 -13.22 32.93 -3.28
C PRO A 117 -12.85 32.30 -1.94
N LYS A 118 -11.93 32.91 -1.19
CA LYS A 118 -11.38 32.32 0.05
C LYS A 118 -11.35 33.30 1.19
N ILE A 119 -11.58 32.77 2.39
CA ILE A 119 -11.30 33.43 3.65
C ILE A 119 -9.90 32.99 4.11
N LEU A 120 -8.97 33.94 4.13
CA LEU A 120 -7.64 33.80 4.70
C LEU A 120 -7.72 34.33 6.14
N VAL A 121 -7.44 33.47 7.12
CA VAL A 121 -7.30 33.90 8.53
C VAL A 121 -5.85 33.72 8.91
N ASN A 122 -5.18 34.81 9.31
CA ASN A 122 -3.82 34.80 9.82
C ASN A 122 -3.79 35.40 11.23
N GLU A 123 -3.15 34.73 12.18
CA GLU A 123 -2.90 35.27 13.52
C GLU A 123 -1.46 35.77 13.56
N ASP A 124 -1.26 37.03 13.95
CA ASP A 124 0.09 37.55 14.16
C ASP A 124 0.67 37.11 15.51
N ALA A 125 1.94 37.44 15.76
CA ALA A 125 2.62 37.09 17.02
C ALA A 125 1.97 37.70 18.29
N ASN A 126 1.01 38.61 18.14
CA ASN A 126 0.27 39.26 19.22
C ASN A 126 -1.18 38.76 19.34
N ALA A 127 -1.52 37.64 18.69
CA ALA A 127 -2.87 37.10 18.62
C ALA A 127 -3.90 37.97 17.88
N ASN A 128 -3.46 38.94 17.06
CA ASN A 128 -4.38 39.68 16.20
C ASN A 128 -4.74 38.85 14.97
N MET A 129 -6.03 38.65 14.73
CA MET A 129 -6.52 38.01 13.53
C MET A 129 -6.68 38.99 12.37
N THR A 130 -5.97 38.75 11.28
CA THR A 130 -6.23 39.38 9.99
C THR A 130 -7.08 38.45 9.13
N ILE A 131 -8.24 38.94 8.68
CA ILE A 131 -9.14 38.21 7.79
C ILE A 131 -9.07 38.85 6.40
N GLY A 132 -8.50 38.13 5.43
CA GLY A 132 -8.44 38.52 4.03
C GLY A 132 -9.46 37.75 3.20
N LEU A 133 -10.17 38.44 2.30
CA LEU A 133 -10.98 37.79 1.27
C LEU A 133 -10.23 37.90 -0.06
N THR A 134 -9.95 36.76 -0.71
CA THR A 134 -9.57 36.77 -2.12
C THR A 134 -10.83 36.48 -2.93
N VAL A 135 -11.18 37.39 -3.84
CA VAL A 135 -12.28 37.25 -4.81
C VAL A 135 -11.75 36.83 -6.16
#